data_AF-A0AAV3FR43-F1
#
_entry.id   AF-A0AAV3FR43-F1
#
_cell.length_a   1.000
_cell.length_b   1.000
_cell.length_c   1.000
_cell.angle_alpha   90.00
_cell.angle_beta   90.00
_cell.angle_gamma   90.00
#
_symmetry.space_group_name_H-M   'P 1'
#
loop_
_entity.id
_entity.type
_entity.pdbx_description
1 polymer ?
#
loop_
_entity_poly.entity_id
_entity_poly.type
_entity_poly.pdbx_seq_one_letter_code
_entity_poly.pdbx_strand_id
1 'polypeptide(L)' 'MELLIKIIAFLCHLFFIGLSYQLLISVIDWTKVSHHCPDNLGRLRLFVFLLAIALGYLVSHFMLELIQISQTLFFEFR' A
#
# COMPACT_ATOMS: atom_id res chain seq x y z
N MET A 1 -4.71 8.65 24.16
CA MET A 1 -5.40 9.00 22.89
C MET A 1 -4.45 8.97 21.70
N GLU A 2 -3.28 9.64 21.78
CA GLU A 2 -2.29 9.64 20.68
C GLU A 2 -1.78 8.26 20.25
N LEU A 3 -1.53 7.36 21.21
CA LEU A 3 -1.06 5.99 20.90
C LEU A 3 -2.09 5.19 20.09
N LEU A 4 -3.38 5.42 20.36
CA LEU A 4 -4.48 4.77 19.65
C LEU A 4 -4.55 5.24 18.19
N ILE A 5 -4.36 6.55 17.96
CA ILE A 5 -4.30 7.14 16.62
C ILE A 5 -3.10 6.59 15.84
N LYS A 6 -1.93 6.49 16.47
CA LYS A 6 -0.72 5.92 15.84
C LYS A 6 -0.91 4.45 15.45
N ILE A 7 -1.59 3.66 16.30
CA ILE A 7 -1.92 2.26 15.97
C ILE A 7 -2.89 2.20 14.80
N ILE A 8 -3.95 3.02 14.78
CA ILE A 8 -4.91 3.05 13.67
C ILE A 8 -4.23 3.42 12.35
N ALA A 9 -3.34 4.43 12.37
CA ALA A 9 -2.55 4.82 11.21
C ALA A 9 -1.65 3.68 10.72
N PHE A 10 -0.98 2.99 11.64
CA PHE A 10 -0.17 1.82 11.31
C PHE A 10 -0.99 0.69 10.68
N LEU A 11 -2.18 0.41 11.22
CA LEU A 11 -3.09 -0.58 10.66
C LEU A 11 -3.61 -0.18 9.27
N CYS A 12 -3.86 1.10 9.02
CA CYS A 12 -4.20 1.60 7.69
C CYS A 12 -3.07 1.35 6.69
N HIS A 13 -1.82 1.67 7.06
CA HIS A 13 -0.68 1.37 6.21
C HIS A 13 -0.59 -0.13 5.89
N LEU A 14 -0.73 -0.98 6.91
CA LEU A 14 -0.69 -2.43 6.74
C LEU A 14 -1.80 -2.95 5.83
N PHE A 15 -3.00 -2.40 5.96
CA PHE A 15 -4.15 -2.73 5.12
C PHE A 15 -3.90 -2.37 3.65
N PHE A 16 -3.45 -1.15 3.36
CA PHE A 16 -3.18 -0.71 1.98
C PHE A 16 -1.99 -1.43 1.34
N ILE A 17 -0.99 -1.81 2.13
CA ILE A 17 0.11 -2.67 1.66
C ILE A 17 -0.42 -4.05 1.26
N GLY A 18 -1.25 -4.67 2.11
CA GLY A 18 -1.89 -5.95 1.80
C GLY A 18 -2.76 -5.87 0.53
N LEU A 19 -3.55 -4.81 0.40
CA LEU A 19 -4.39 -4.56 -0.76
C LEU A 19 -3.57 -4.34 -2.04
N SER A 20 -2.48 -3.59 -1.95
CA SER A 20 -1.55 -3.37 -3.08
C SER A 20 -0.86 -4.66 -3.50
N TYR A 21 -0.47 -5.51 -2.53
CA TYR A 21 0.13 -6.81 -2.81
C TYR A 21 -0.86 -7.74 -3.52
N GLN A 22 -2.10 -7.80 -3.04
CA GLN A 22 -3.16 -8.59 -3.68
C GLN A 22 -3.44 -8.12 -5.10
N LEU A 23 -3.49 -6.81 -5.34
CA LEU A 23 -3.65 -6.24 -6.68
C LEU A 23 -2.46 -6.57 -7.58
N LEU A 24 -1.22 -6.42 -7.12
CA LEU A 24 -0.04 -6.80 -7.89
C LEU A 24 -0.10 -8.28 -8.29
N ILE A 25 -0.51 -9.16 -7.39
CA ILE A 25 -0.65 -10.60 -7.68
C ILE A 25 -1.79 -10.89 -8.65
N SER A 26 -2.92 -10.20 -8.50
CA SER A 26 -4.12 -10.47 -9.30
C SER A 26 -4.10 -9.84 -10.69
N VAL A 27 -3.46 -8.69 -10.86
CA VAL A 27 -3.47 -7.91 -12.10
C VAL A 27 -2.33 -8.33 -13.03
N ILE A 28 -1.18 -8.69 -12.47
CA ILE A 28 0.01 -9.05 -13.24
C ILE A 28 0.04 -10.56 -13.40
N ASP A 29 0.11 -11.02 -14.65
CA ASP A 29 0.24 -12.43 -14.96
C ASP A 29 1.69 -12.89 -14.75
N TRP A 30 2.01 -13.24 -13.50
CA TRP A 30 3.37 -13.62 -13.08
C TRP A 30 3.90 -14.86 -13.79
N THR A 31 3.03 -15.66 -14.42
CA THR A 31 3.44 -16.82 -15.23
C THR A 31 4.22 -16.37 -16.48
N LYS A 32 3.78 -15.31 -17.15
CA LYS A 32 4.50 -14.71 -18.30
C LYS A 32 5.82 -14.07 -17.89
N VAL A 33 5.85 -13.41 -16.73
CA VAL A 33 7.06 -12.78 -16.18
C VAL A 33 8.07 -13.84 -15.76
N SER A 34 7.62 -14.91 -15.10
CA SER A 34 8.46 -16.02 -14.66
C SER A 34 9.01 -16.86 -15.81
N HIS A 35 8.30 -16.98 -16.93
CA HIS A 35 8.76 -17.77 -18.07
C HIS A 35 10.10 -17.24 -18.63
N HIS A 36 10.40 -15.95 -18.49
CA HIS A 36 11.66 -15.36 -18.92
C HIS A 36 12.81 -15.57 -17.91
N CYS A 37 12.51 -15.94 -16.66
CA CYS A 37 13.47 -16.03 -15.56
C CYS A 37 13.07 -17.09 -14.52
N PRO A 38 13.00 -18.39 -14.88
CA PRO A 38 12.53 -19.46 -14.00
C PRO A 38 13.39 -19.63 -12.73
N ASP A 39 14.69 -19.36 -12.80
CA ASP A 39 15.61 -19.47 -11.66
C ASP A 39 15.43 -18.35 -10.61
N ASN A 40 14.73 -17.26 -10.96
CA ASN A 40 14.64 -16.06 -10.13
C ASN A 40 13.25 -15.85 -9.50
N LEU A 41 12.39 -16.87 -9.49
CA LEU A 41 11.02 -16.81 -8.93
C LEU A 41 10.97 -16.27 -7.50
N GLY A 42 11.91 -16.68 -6.63
CA GLY A 42 11.99 -16.17 -5.26
C GLY A 42 12.33 -14.67 -5.20
N ARG A 43 13.26 -14.21 -6.05
CA ARG A 43 13.67 -12.80 -6.15
C ARG A 43 12.54 -11.94 -6.72
N LEU A 44 11.80 -12.47 -7.68
CA LEU A 44 10.61 -11.82 -8.25
C LEU A 44 9.56 -11.61 -7.15
N ARG A 45 9.26 -12.64 -6.34
CA ARG A 45 8.30 -12.51 -5.24
C ARG A 45 8.70 -11.47 -4.21
N LEU A 46 9.99 -11.41 -3.87
CA LEU A 46 10.54 -10.36 -2.99
C LEU A 46 10.41 -8.97 -3.61
N PHE A 47 10.68 -8.84 -4.91
CA PHE A 47 10.50 -7.57 -5.63
C PHE A 47 9.05 -7.11 -5.59
N VAL A 48 8.10 -8.01 -5.85
CA VAL A 48 6.65 -7.73 -5.76
C VAL A 48 6.25 -7.30 -4.36
N PHE A 49 6.77 -7.97 -3.34
CA PHE A 49 6.50 -7.63 -1.96
C PHE A 49 7.02 -6.23 -1.59
N LEU A 50 8.24 -5.90 -1.98
CA LEU A 50 8.81 -4.56 -1.78
C LEU A 50 8.03 -3.49 -2.55
N LEU A 51 7.62 -3.79 -3.79
CA LEU A 51 6.81 -2.89 -4.60
C LEU A 51 5.44 -2.64 -3.97
N ALA A 52 4.82 -3.68 -3.39
CA ALA A 52 3.57 -3.56 -2.67
C ALA A 52 3.70 -2.72 -1.38
N ILE A 53 4.82 -2.82 -0.66
CA ILE A 53 5.10 -1.96 0.50
C ILE A 53 5.19 -0.49 0.05
N ALA A 54 5.97 -0.22 -0.99
CA ALA A 54 6.15 1.14 -1.50
C ALA A 54 4.83 1.75 -1.97
N LEU A 55 4.09 1.03 -2.82
CA LEU A 55 2.81 1.49 -3.36
C LEU A 55 1.74 1.61 -2.27
N GLY A 56 1.62 0.60 -1.40
CA GLY A 56 0.63 0.61 -0.34
C GLY A 56 0.87 1.71 0.69
N TYR A 57 2.14 1.96 1.05
CA TYR A 57 2.49 3.09 1.90
C TYR A 57 2.13 4.43 1.24
N LEU A 58 2.47 4.60 -0.05
CA LEU A 58 2.18 5.82 -0.80
C LEU A 58 0.66 6.10 -0.88
N VAL A 59 -0.14 5.08 -1.23
CA VAL A 59 -1.60 5.20 -1.28
C VAL A 59 -2.18 5.50 0.09
N SER A 60 -1.70 4.80 1.13
CA SER A 60 -2.17 5.04 2.49
C SER A 60 -1.83 6.44 2.99
N HIS A 61 -0.62 6.94 2.70
CA HIS A 61 -0.20 8.29 3.07
C HIS A 61 -1.08 9.34 2.38
N PHE A 62 -1.28 9.18 1.07
CA PHE A 62 -2.15 10.05 0.29
C PHE A 62 -3.59 10.09 0.84
N MET A 63 -4.15 8.93 1.21
CA MET A 63 -5.50 8.86 1.80
C MET A 63 -5.58 9.57 3.16
N LEU A 64 -4.56 9.43 4.01
CA LEU A 64 -4.51 10.13 5.30
C LEU A 64 -4.40 11.66 5.12
N GLU A 65 -3.58 12.12 4.19
CA GLU A 65 -3.48 13.54 3.84
C GLU A 65 -4.81 14.08 3.32
N LEU A 66 -5.51 13.35 2.44
CA LEU A 66 -6.83 13.74 1.96
C LEU A 66 -7.85 13.90 3.10
N ILE A 67 -7.83 12.99 4.08
CA ILE A 67 -8.69 13.10 5.26
C ILE A 67 -8.34 14.35 6.06
N GLN A 68 -7.06 14.62 6.28
CA GLN A 68 -6.60 15.81 7.00
C GLN A 68 -7.03 17.10 6.29
N ILE A 69 -6.79 17.21 4.98
CA ILE A 69 -7.21 18.37 4.18
C ILE A 69 -8.74 18.54 4.26
N SER A 70 -9.50 17.45 4.13
CA SER A 70 -10.96 17.48 4.20
C SER A 70 -11.45 17.99 5.56
N GLN A 71 -10.80 17.57 6.65
CA GLN A 71 -11.10 18.05 8.00
C GLN A 71 -10.78 19.54 8.13
N THR A 72 -9.58 19.98 7.72
CA THR A 72 -9.17 21.38 7.79
C THR A 72 -10.14 22.28 7.03
N LEU A 73 -10.50 21.92 5.79
CA LEU A 73 -11.48 22.68 5.01
C LEU A 73 -12.85 22.71 5.69
N PHE A 74 -13.34 21.58 6.20
CA PHE A 74 -14.64 21.54 6.88
C PHE A 74 -14.69 22.42 8.14
N PHE A 75 -13.58 22.53 8.88
CA PHE A 75 -13.50 23.38 10.07
C PHE A 75 -13.22 24.85 9.76
N GLU A 76 -12.54 25.18 8.65
CA GLU A 76 -12.33 26.58 8.26
C GLU A 76 -13.57 27.24 7.64
N PHE A 77 -14.46 26.46 7.01
CA PHE A 77 -15.68 26.97 6.41
C PHE A 77 -16.91 26.94 7.35
N ARG A 78 -16.74 26.60 8.64
CA ARG A 78 -17.78 26.62 9.67
C ARG A 78 -17.53 27.71 10.70
#